data_AF-A0A7S1E604-F1
#
_entry.id   AF-A0A7S1E604-F1
#
_cell.length_a   1.000
_cell.length_b   1.000
_cell.length_c   1.000
_cell.angle_alpha   90.00
_cell.angle_beta   90.00
_cell.angle_gamma   90.00
#
_symmetry.space_group_name_H-M   'P 1'
#
loop_
_entity.id
_entity.type
_entity.pdbx_description
1 polymer ?
#
loop_
_entity_poly.entity_id
_entity_poly.type
_entity_poly.pdbx_seq_one_letter_code
_entity_poly.pdbx_strand_id
1 'polypeptide(L)'
;QSSTMGVVFIVLSLVADGITGGVQKKLKVEMSEKGMSPKPYDFMYFTNFYMGLVALIISGCLGEIISGTAFCASNPAVLLLVIQFSICSAVGQSFIFYTVAHFDPLVCSTVTTTRKIFSVLLSIFTKGHVMNAQGWVGVSIACGGILSEVQAKVSKSWTSKLQSKVSM
;
A
#
# COMPACT_ATOMS: atom_id res chain seq x y z
N GLN A 1 -22.32 14.37 1.32
CA GLN A 1 -22.98 13.18 0.73
C GLN A 1 -21.89 12.22 0.27
N SER A 2 -21.87 11.00 0.81
CA SER A 2 -21.01 9.96 0.25
C SER A 2 -21.58 9.55 -1.10
N SER A 3 -20.86 9.85 -2.19
CA SER A 3 -21.24 9.35 -3.51
C SER A 3 -21.07 7.83 -3.50
N THR A 4 -22.16 7.08 -3.68
CA THR A 4 -22.15 5.60 -3.70
C THR A 4 -21.09 5.05 -4.65
N MET A 5 -20.84 5.75 -5.77
CA MET A 5 -19.77 5.42 -6.72
C MET A 5 -18.37 5.48 -6.09
N GLY A 6 -18.11 6.47 -5.23
CA GLY A 6 -16.82 6.60 -4.54
C GLY A 6 -16.55 5.43 -3.60
N VAL A 7 -17.58 4.93 -2.90
CA VAL A 7 -17.46 3.74 -2.04
C VAL A 7 -17.15 2.51 -2.88
N VAL A 8 -17.83 2.33 -4.02
CA VAL A 8 -17.58 1.22 -4.95
C VAL A 8 -16.14 1.26 -5.47
N PHE A 9 -15.64 2.43 -5.88
CA PHE A 9 -14.26 2.56 -6.36
C PHE A 9 -13.22 2.27 -5.27
N ILE A 10 -13.47 2.67 -4.02
CA ILE A 10 -12.58 2.33 -2.89
C ILE A 10 -12.53 0.83 -2.67
N VAL A 11 -13.67 0.14 -2.68
CA VAL A 11 -13.72 -1.32 -2.50
C VAL A 11 -12.98 -2.03 -3.63
N LEU A 12 -13.21 -1.63 -4.88
CA LEU A 12 -12.49 -2.18 -6.03
C LEU A 12 -10.97 -1.96 -5.94
N SER A 13 -10.55 -0.76 -5.53
CA SER A 13 -9.12 -0.45 -5.32
C SER A 13 -8.50 -1.33 -4.23
N LEU A 14 -9.20 -1.58 -3.12
CA LEU A 14 -8.70 -2.43 -2.04
C LEU A 14 -8.59 -3.90 -2.46
N VAL A 15 -9.53 -4.40 -3.26
CA VAL A 15 -9.46 -5.76 -3.82
C VAL A 15 -8.27 -5.87 -4.78
N ALA A 16 -8.07 -4.88 -5.65
CA ALA A 16 -6.92 -4.84 -6.55
C ALA A 16 -5.58 -4.84 -5.78
N ASP A 17 -5.44 -3.99 -4.76
CA ASP A 17 -4.26 -3.94 -3.89
C ASP A 17 -3.99 -5.30 -3.22
N GLY A 18 -5.04 -5.98 -2.74
CA GLY A 18 -4.94 -7.31 -2.14
C GLY A 18 -4.47 -8.38 -3.12
N ILE A 19 -5.00 -8.38 -4.35
CA ILE A 19 -4.58 -9.31 -5.42
C ILE A 19 -3.12 -9.05 -5.78
N THR A 20 -2.72 -7.80 -5.96
CA THR A 20 -1.34 -7.44 -6.31
C THR A 20 -0.35 -7.89 -5.24
N GLY A 21 -0.65 -7.67 -3.95
CA GLY A 21 0.17 -8.18 -2.86
C GLY A 21 0.28 -9.71 -2.84
N GLY A 22 -0.81 -10.42 -3.16
CA GLY A 22 -0.83 -11.87 -3.29
C GLY A 22 0.02 -12.39 -4.44
N VAL A 23 -0.08 -11.76 -5.62
CA VAL A 23 0.71 -12.08 -6.81
C VAL A 23 2.20 -11.81 -6.57
N GLN A 24 2.55 -10.67 -5.94
CA GLN A 24 3.94 -10.36 -5.55
C GLN A 24 4.53 -11.45 -4.66
N LYS A 25 3.76 -11.98 -3.70
CA LYS A 25 4.21 -13.06 -2.84
C LYS A 25 4.45 -14.36 -3.62
N LYS A 26 3.51 -14.76 -4.48
CA LYS A 26 3.66 -15.99 -5.31
C LYS A 26 4.89 -15.90 -6.21
N LEU A 27 5.07 -14.77 -6.87
CA LEU A 27 6.16 -14.55 -7.80
C LEU A 27 7.53 -14.57 -7.10
N LYS A 28 7.63 -14.02 -5.88
CA LYS A 28 8.86 -14.13 -5.05
C LYS A 28 9.21 -15.58 -4.72
N VAL A 29 8.22 -16.42 -4.42
CA VAL A 29 8.42 -17.85 -4.12
C VAL A 29 8.87 -18.62 -5.36
N GLU A 30 8.16 -18.48 -6.48
CA GLU A 30 8.50 -19.16 -7.74
C GLU A 30 9.90 -18.81 -8.25
N MET A 31 10.32 -17.56 -8.09
CA MET A 31 11.67 -17.13 -8.48
C MET A 31 12.74 -17.77 -7.57
N SER A 32 12.48 -17.85 -6.26
CA SER A 32 13.36 -18.52 -5.30
C SER A 32 13.48 -20.03 -5.58
N GLU A 33 12.40 -20.68 -6.01
CA GLU A 33 12.40 -22.11 -6.40
C GLU A 33 13.22 -22.37 -7.68
N LYS A 34 13.22 -21.42 -8.62
CA LYS A 34 14.03 -21.47 -9.85
C LYS A 34 15.52 -21.15 -9.62
N GLY A 35 15.97 -21.03 -8.37
CA GLY A 35 17.36 -20.72 -8.02
C GLY A 35 17.78 -19.27 -8.34
N MET A 36 16.83 -18.42 -8.74
CA MET A 36 17.08 -16.99 -8.87
C MET A 36 16.78 -16.34 -7.53
N SER A 37 17.72 -15.56 -6.99
CA SER A 37 17.46 -14.69 -5.86
C SER A 37 17.08 -13.30 -6.41
N PRO A 38 15.82 -13.05 -6.80
CA PRO A 38 15.43 -11.76 -7.34
C PRO A 38 15.70 -10.69 -6.29
N LYS A 39 16.49 -9.68 -6.65
CA LYS A 39 16.75 -8.60 -5.71
C LYS A 39 15.45 -7.82 -5.53
N PRO A 40 15.10 -7.44 -4.29
CA PRO A 40 13.95 -6.58 -3.96
C PRO A 40 13.78 -5.35 -4.87
N TYR A 41 14.91 -4.77 -5.26
CA TYR A 41 14.98 -3.56 -6.07
C TYR A 41 14.60 -3.80 -7.53
N ASP A 42 14.84 -4.99 -8.08
CA ASP A 42 14.47 -5.32 -9.46
C ASP A 42 12.95 -5.39 -9.58
N PHE A 43 12.30 -6.01 -8.58
CA PHE A 43 10.84 -6.02 -8.45
C PHE A 43 10.25 -4.62 -8.37
N MET A 44 10.90 -3.74 -7.59
CA MET A 44 10.49 -2.35 -7.45
C MET A 44 10.59 -1.60 -8.78
N TYR A 45 11.71 -1.75 -9.49
CA TYR A 45 11.94 -1.06 -10.75
C TYR A 45 10.90 -1.47 -11.80
N PHE A 46 10.72 -2.77 -12.05
CA PHE A 46 9.79 -3.24 -13.08
C PHE A 46 8.33 -2.90 -12.76
N THR A 47 7.94 -3.01 -11.49
CA THR A 47 6.56 -2.66 -11.08
C THR A 47 6.28 -1.18 -11.28
N ASN A 48 7.18 -0.31 -10.80
CA ASN A 48 7.00 1.15 -10.94
C ASN A 48 7.11 1.59 -12.41
N PHE A 49 7.99 0.97 -13.19
CA PHE A 49 8.14 1.26 -14.61
C PHE A 49 6.86 0.92 -15.40
N TYR A 50 6.30 -0.27 -15.18
CA TYR A 50 5.07 -0.67 -15.86
C TYR A 50 3.86 0.16 -15.41
N MET A 51 3.75 0.48 -14.11
CA MET A 51 2.72 1.41 -13.61
C MET A 51 2.86 2.80 -14.25
N GLY A 52 4.09 3.30 -14.42
CA GLY A 52 4.37 4.55 -15.10
C GLY A 52 3.94 4.52 -16.58
N LEU A 53 4.24 3.44 -17.30
CA LEU A 53 3.81 3.27 -18.69
C LEU A 53 2.29 3.25 -18.82
N VAL A 54 1.60 2.49 -17.98
CA VAL A 54 0.14 2.43 -17.98
C VAL A 54 -0.45 3.82 -17.66
N ALA A 55 0.11 4.53 -16.69
CA ALA A 55 -0.31 5.89 -16.37
C ALA A 55 -0.14 6.85 -17.55
N LEU A 56 1.00 6.80 -18.25
CA LEU A 56 1.26 7.62 -19.43
C LEU A 56 0.28 7.31 -20.58
N ILE A 57 -0.01 6.04 -20.82
CA ILE A 57 -0.98 5.64 -21.86
C ILE A 57 -2.38 6.16 -21.52
N ILE A 58 -2.83 5.97 -20.27
CA ILE A 58 -4.15 6.43 -19.82
C ILE A 58 -4.24 7.96 -19.91
N SER A 59 -3.27 8.69 -19.34
CA SER A 59 -3.25 10.16 -19.40
C SER A 59 -3.16 10.67 -20.84
N GLY A 60 -2.48 9.96 -21.73
CA GLY A 60 -2.44 10.25 -23.16
C GLY A 60 -3.81 10.08 -23.83
N CYS A 61 -4.48 8.95 -23.58
CA CYS A 61 -5.83 8.68 -24.09
C CYS A 61 -6.87 9.68 -23.59
N LEU A 62 -6.72 10.19 -22.36
CA LEU A 62 -7.62 11.19 -21.78
C LEU A 62 -7.25 12.63 -22.20
N GLY A 63 -6.12 12.86 -22.86
CA GLY A 63 -5.66 14.18 -23.27
C GLY A 63 -5.17 15.08 -22.11
N GLU A 64 -4.98 14.52 -20.92
CA GLU A 64 -4.64 15.26 -19.70
C GLU A 64 -3.16 15.68 -19.65
N ILE A 65 -2.30 15.08 -20.47
CA ILE A 65 -0.87 15.41 -20.49
C ILE A 65 -0.65 16.87 -20.90
N ILE A 66 -1.37 17.34 -21.91
CA ILE A 66 -1.20 18.70 -22.44
C ILE A 66 -1.78 19.73 -21.47
N SER A 67 -2.98 19.49 -20.94
CA SER A 67 -3.62 20.40 -19.98
C SER A 67 -2.88 20.42 -18.64
N GLY A 68 -2.42 19.27 -18.15
CA GLY A 68 -1.65 19.16 -16.91
C GLY A 68 -0.28 19.85 -17.00
N THR A 69 0.44 19.68 -18.11
CA THR A 69 1.73 20.35 -18.31
C THR A 69 1.57 21.87 -18.46
N ALA A 70 0.54 22.33 -19.18
CA ALA A 70 0.22 23.76 -19.29
C ALA A 70 -0.14 24.38 -17.93
N PHE A 71 -0.89 23.66 -17.09
CA PHE A 71 -1.23 24.10 -15.73
C PHE A 71 0.01 24.23 -14.83
N CYS A 72 0.91 23.24 -14.87
CA CYS A 72 2.17 23.26 -14.13
C CYS A 72 3.11 24.37 -14.62
N ALA A 73 3.16 24.63 -15.93
CA ALA A 73 3.95 25.73 -16.50
C ALA A 73 3.41 27.11 -16.06
N SER A 74 2.09 27.25 -15.96
CA SER A 74 1.44 28.48 -15.51
C SER A 74 1.56 28.71 -13.99
N ASN A 75 1.83 27.65 -13.21
CA ASN A 75 1.91 27.68 -11.76
C ASN A 75 3.19 27.01 -11.25
N PRO A 76 4.36 27.68 -11.34
CA PRO A 76 5.65 27.09 -10.97
C PRO A 76 5.72 26.68 -9.48
N ALA A 77 4.96 27.35 -8.60
CA ALA A 77 4.85 26.96 -7.20
C ALA A 77 4.22 25.56 -7.02
N VAL A 78 3.22 25.22 -7.84
CA VAL A 78 2.59 23.88 -7.81
C VAL A 78 3.57 22.83 -8.33
N LEU A 79 4.33 23.15 -9.38
CA LEU A 79 5.35 22.25 -9.92
C LEU A 79 6.39 21.89 -8.84
N LEU A 80 6.84 22.86 -8.05
CA LEU A 80 7.75 22.59 -6.92
C LEU A 80 7.13 21.66 -5.88
N LEU A 81 5.86 21.86 -5.52
CA LEU A 81 5.15 20.96 -4.59
C LEU A 81 5.02 19.55 -5.16
N VAL A 82 4.73 19.40 -6.45
CA VAL A 82 4.66 18.10 -7.14
C VAL A 82 6.01 17.40 -7.13
N ILE A 83 7.11 18.11 -7.40
CA ILE A 83 8.46 17.54 -7.37
C ILE A 83 8.82 17.10 -5.94
N GLN A 84 8.59 17.95 -4.94
CA GLN A 84 8.83 17.60 -3.53
C GLN A 84 8.00 16.38 -3.09
N PHE A 85 6.72 16.36 -3.46
CA PHE A 85 5.84 15.22 -3.21
C PHE A 85 6.35 13.95 -3.90
N SER A 86 6.84 14.05 -5.14
CA SER A 86 7.37 12.92 -5.91
C SER A 86 8.64 12.36 -5.29
N ILE A 87 9.56 13.21 -4.84
CA ILE A 87 10.78 12.78 -4.14
C ILE A 87 10.41 12.09 -2.83
N CYS A 88 9.53 12.69 -2.02
CA CYS A 88 9.05 12.09 -0.78
C CYS A 88 8.36 10.74 -1.04
N SER A 89 7.57 10.65 -2.11
CA SER A 89 6.90 9.42 -2.54
C SER A 89 7.90 8.34 -2.95
N ALA A 90 8.94 8.68 -3.72
CA ALA A 90 9.99 7.74 -4.13
C ALA A 90 10.76 7.17 -2.93
N VAL A 91 11.06 7.99 -1.93
CA VAL A 91 11.67 7.54 -0.67
C VAL A 91 10.71 6.61 0.09
N GLY A 92 9.43 6.98 0.22
CA GLY A 92 8.42 6.15 0.87
C GLY A 92 8.21 4.80 0.19
N GLN A 93 8.16 4.77 -1.14
CA GLN A 93 8.07 3.55 -1.94
C GLN A 93 9.29 2.65 -1.73
N SER A 94 10.49 3.22 -1.64
CA SER A 94 11.71 2.45 -1.35
C SER A 94 11.61 1.70 0.00
N PHE A 95 11.04 2.34 1.03
CA PHE A 95 10.80 1.70 2.33
C PHE A 95 9.73 0.60 2.26
N ILE A 96 8.66 0.81 1.49
CA ILE A 96 7.61 -0.19 1.24
C ILE A 96 8.23 -1.44 0.60
N PHE A 97 8.99 -1.27 -0.48
CA PHE A 97 9.63 -2.39 -1.18
C PHE A 97 10.68 -3.10 -0.33
N TYR A 98 11.47 -2.36 0.44
CA TYR A 98 12.41 -2.94 1.41
C TYR A 98 11.67 -3.85 2.40
N THR A 99 10.53 -3.39 2.93
CA THR A 99 9.69 -4.15 3.86
C THR A 99 9.09 -5.40 3.21
N VAL A 100 8.53 -5.28 2.01
CA VAL A 100 7.96 -6.41 1.24
C VAL A 100 9.01 -7.50 0.99
N ALA A 101 10.23 -7.09 0.69
CA ALA A 101 11.33 -7.98 0.43
C ALA A 101 11.81 -8.76 1.65
N HIS A 102 11.91 -8.10 2.80
CA HIS A 102 12.46 -8.72 4.02
C HIS A 102 11.38 -9.42 4.86
N PHE A 103 10.15 -8.89 4.89
CA PHE A 103 9.09 -9.28 5.82
C PHE A 103 7.79 -9.76 5.17
N ASP A 104 7.78 -9.94 3.85
CA ASP A 104 6.61 -10.25 2.99
C ASP A 104 5.61 -9.09 2.81
N PRO A 105 4.82 -9.10 1.71
CA PRO A 105 3.78 -8.10 1.46
C PRO A 105 2.75 -7.97 2.58
N LEU A 106 2.49 -9.07 3.29
CA LEU A 106 1.50 -9.11 4.37
C LEU A 106 1.87 -8.17 5.53
N VAL A 107 3.14 -8.19 5.98
CA VAL A 107 3.60 -7.30 7.06
C VAL A 107 3.55 -5.84 6.61
N CYS A 108 3.91 -5.58 5.35
CA CYS A 108 3.80 -4.24 4.79
C CYS A 108 2.35 -3.71 4.81
N SER A 109 1.37 -4.57 4.47
CA SER A 109 -0.06 -4.22 4.54
C SER A 109 -0.50 -3.90 5.97
N THR A 110 -0.11 -4.72 6.95
CA THR A 110 -0.42 -4.47 8.36
C THR A 110 0.17 -3.14 8.85
N VAL A 111 1.44 -2.86 8.54
CA VAL A 111 2.14 -1.61 8.95
C VAL A 111 1.47 -0.39 8.32
N THR A 112 1.18 -0.43 7.02
CA THR A 112 0.56 0.70 6.33
C THR A 112 -0.87 0.96 6.79
N THR A 113 -1.65 -0.09 7.08
CA THR A 113 -3.01 0.02 7.62
C THR A 113 -2.99 0.58 9.04
N THR A 114 -2.08 0.09 9.88
CA THR A 114 -1.86 0.62 11.23
C THR A 114 -1.54 2.12 11.18
N ARG A 115 -0.60 2.52 10.31
CA ARG A 115 -0.27 3.94 10.08
C ARG A 115 -1.49 4.74 9.66
N LYS A 116 -2.30 4.24 8.71
CA LYS A 116 -3.54 4.92 8.25
C LYS A 116 -4.51 5.15 9.41
N ILE A 117 -4.73 4.15 10.26
CA ILE A 117 -5.63 4.27 11.42
C ILE A 117 -5.11 5.33 12.39
N PHE A 118 -3.81 5.30 12.74
CA PHE A 118 -3.23 6.32 13.62
C PHE A 118 -3.34 7.72 13.04
N SER A 119 -3.11 7.91 11.73
CA SER A 119 -3.30 9.20 11.08
C SER A 119 -4.75 9.69 11.13
N VAL A 120 -5.73 8.79 10.96
CA VAL A 120 -7.15 9.12 11.10
C VAL A 120 -7.48 9.53 12.52
N LEU A 121 -7.07 8.75 13.52
CA LEU A 121 -7.28 9.06 14.93
C LEU A 121 -6.62 10.39 15.33
N LEU A 122 -5.36 10.60 14.94
CA LEU A 122 -4.63 11.82 15.23
C LEU A 122 -5.32 13.04 14.58
N SER A 123 -5.79 12.91 13.34
CA SER A 123 -6.54 13.98 12.67
C SER A 123 -7.84 14.35 13.41
N ILE A 124 -8.54 13.36 13.96
CA ILE A 124 -9.75 13.57 14.76
C ILE A 124 -9.42 14.32 16.05
N PHE A 125 -8.41 13.86 16.80
CA PHE A 125 -8.01 14.49 18.07
C PHE A 125 -7.47 15.90 17.88
N THR A 126 -6.66 16.14 16.85
CA THR A 126 -6.03 17.45 16.61
C THR A 126 -6.98 18.47 15.99
N LYS A 127 -7.89 18.05 15.10
CA LYS A 127 -8.84 18.96 14.43
C LYS A 127 -10.21 19.06 15.12
N GLY A 128 -10.45 18.33 16.21
CA GLY A 128 -11.68 18.40 17.00
C GLY A 128 -12.95 17.97 16.26
N HIS A 129 -12.84 17.20 15.17
CA HIS A 129 -14.01 16.75 14.42
C HIS A 129 -14.72 15.61 15.18
N VAL A 130 -16.02 15.77 15.43
CA VAL A 130 -16.86 14.69 15.97
C VAL A 130 -17.16 13.67 14.87
N MET A 131 -16.65 12.45 15.04
CA MET A 131 -16.87 11.35 14.10
C MET A 131 -18.24 10.71 14.36
N ASN A 132 -19.03 10.56 13.29
CA ASN A 132 -20.32 9.87 13.33
C ASN A 132 -20.16 8.39 13.74
N ALA A 133 -21.21 7.77 14.26
CA ALA A 133 -21.21 6.37 14.70
C ALA A 133 -20.67 5.39 13.64
N GLN A 134 -20.98 5.64 12.35
CA GLN A 134 -20.45 4.84 11.23
C GLN A 134 -18.92 4.88 11.12
N GLY A 135 -18.29 6.03 11.43
CA GLY A 135 -16.84 6.16 11.41
C GLY A 135 -16.17 5.39 12.54
N TRP A 136 -16.77 5.39 13.73
CA TRP A 136 -16.30 4.58 14.86
C TRP A 136 -16.41 3.09 14.56
N VAL A 137 -17.52 2.64 13.97
CA VAL A 137 -17.66 1.25 13.50
C VAL A 137 -16.54 0.89 12.51
N GLY A 138 -16.24 1.76 11.54
CA GLY A 138 -15.15 1.55 10.59
C GLY A 138 -13.78 1.41 11.28
N VAL A 139 -13.47 2.25 12.25
CA VAL A 139 -12.24 2.15 13.04
C VAL A 139 -12.19 0.85 13.85
N SER A 140 -13.29 0.46 14.49
CA SER A 140 -13.36 -0.80 15.24
C SER A 140 -13.13 -2.02 14.35
N ILE A 141 -13.74 -2.06 13.15
CA ILE A 141 -13.53 -3.13 12.17
C ILE A 141 -12.07 -3.16 11.71
N ALA A 142 -11.47 -2.02 11.41
CA ALA A 142 -10.07 -1.93 10.96
C ALA A 142 -9.08 -2.39 12.05
N CYS A 143 -9.29 -1.98 13.29
CA CYS A 143 -8.52 -2.45 14.45
C CYS A 143 -8.69 -3.96 14.66
N GLY A 144 -9.92 -4.48 14.57
CA GLY A 144 -10.20 -5.92 14.66
C GLY A 144 -9.50 -6.72 13.56
N GLY A 145 -9.49 -6.20 12.33
CA GLY A 145 -8.76 -6.79 11.20
C GLY A 145 -7.28 -6.95 11.48
N ILE A 146 -6.60 -5.89 11.92
CA ILE A 146 -5.17 -5.93 12.27
C ILE A 146 -4.91 -6.91 13.42
N LEU A 147 -5.73 -6.88 14.47
CA LEU A 147 -5.57 -7.80 15.61
C LEU A 147 -5.69 -9.26 15.19
N SER A 148 -6.65 -9.59 14.32
CA SER A 148 -6.82 -10.95 13.79
C SER A 148 -5.61 -11.40 12.96
N GLU A 149 -5.04 -10.50 12.16
CA GLU A 149 -3.87 -10.77 11.31
C GLU A 149 -2.60 -11.00 12.14
N VAL A 150 -2.41 -10.17 13.17
CA VAL A 150 -1.30 -10.32 14.14
C VAL A 150 -1.45 -11.63 14.92
N GLN A 151 -2.64 -11.95 15.42
CA GLN A 151 -2.89 -13.19 16.16
C GLN A 151 -2.62 -14.43 15.31
N ALA A 152 -3.05 -14.43 14.04
CA ALA A 152 -2.79 -15.52 13.11
C ALA A 152 -1.28 -15.72 12.87
N LYS A 153 -0.53 -14.63 12.70
CA LYS A 153 0.94 -14.67 12.55
C LYS A 153 1.64 -15.22 13.79
N VAL A 154 1.26 -14.73 14.97
CA VAL A 154 1.83 -15.18 16.26
C VAL A 154 1.56 -16.67 16.45
N SER A 155 0.32 -17.11 16.29
CA SER A 155 -0.07 -18.53 16.45
C SER A 155 0.74 -19.46 15.53
N LYS A 156 0.94 -19.07 14.26
CA LYS A 156 1.73 -19.85 13.30
C LYS A 156 3.20 -19.96 13.71
N SER A 157 3.78 -18.88 14.25
CA SER A 157 5.17 -18.87 14.74
C SER A 157 5.37 -19.78 15.95
N TRP A 158 4.44 -19.75 16.91
CA TRP A 158 4.48 -20.64 18.09
C TRP A 158 4.35 -22.12 17.70
N THR A 159 3.44 -22.44 16.77
CA THR A 159 3.24 -23.81 16.29
C THR A 159 4.50 -24.36 15.60
N SER A 160 5.16 -23.55 14.76
CA SER A 160 6.42 -23.92 14.11
C SER A 160 7.56 -24.16 15.12
N LYS A 161 7.69 -23.32 16.16
CA LYS A 161 8.67 -23.52 17.23
C LYS A 161 8.41 -24.78 18.06
N LEU A 162 7.15 -25.12 18.30
CA LEU A 162 6.78 -26.35 19.00
C LEU A 162 7.13 -27.59 18.18
N GLN A 163 6.82 -27.60 16.88
CA GLN A 163 7.19 -28.72 16.00
C GLN A 163 8.71 -28.92 15.91
N SER A 164 9.51 -27.85 15.80
CA SER A 164 10.97 -28.00 15.72
C SER A 164 11.58 -28.52 17.02
N LYS A 165 10.95 -28.25 18.16
CA LYS A 165 11.39 -28.71 19.48
C LYS A 165 10.95 -30.15 19.80
N VAL A 166 9.90 -30.63 19.13
CA VAL A 166 9.41 -32.02 19.24
C VAL A 166 10.16 -32.96 18.27
N SER A 167 10.69 -32.44 17.16
CA SER A 167 11.49 -33.21 16.20
C SER A 167 13.00 -33.28 16.53
N MET A 168 13.43 -32.69 17.64
CA MET A 168 14.79 -32.79 18.22
C MET A 168 14.75 -33.72 19.43
#